data_AF-A0A9E5THC4-F1
#
_entry.id   AF-A0A9E5THC4-F1
#
_cell.length_a   1.000
_cell.length_b   1.000
_cell.length_c   1.000
_cell.angle_alpha   90.00
_cell.angle_beta   90.00
_cell.angle_gamma   90.00
#
_symmetry.space_group_name_H-M   'P 1'
#
loop_
_entity.id
_entity.type
_entity.pdbx_description
1 polymer ?
#
loop_
_entity_poly.entity_id
_entity_poly.type
_entity_poly.pdbx_seq_one_letter_code
_entity_poly.pdbx_strand_id
1 'polypeptide(L)'
;MMSILADLSDKEVDVESVASTVLENQETLSELLEGVQSRQDTIRYNIFKVLMILSEEHPELLYPNKWEFFADLLSSDNTYHRQIGMQIIASLTKVDTEKKFGELFEEYYGLLDDESVIPASHLAARSGEIARAKPELAGRITEKLLSIDETHHKPHRKELVKASAIEAFDEYFEDSEDQDKITEFVREQLDSESPKARKAARCFLNKWDTSAAEA
;
A
#
# COMPACT_ATOMS: atom_id res chain seq x y z
N MET A 1 -23.25 23.34 -10.74
CA MET A 1 -23.16 22.45 -9.57
C MET A 1 -22.23 23.12 -8.57
N MET A 2 -22.40 22.93 -7.26
CA MET A 2 -21.37 23.36 -6.28
C MET A 2 -20.21 22.39 -6.41
N SER A 3 -18.97 22.89 -6.43
CA SER A 3 -17.79 22.02 -6.56
C SER A 3 -17.62 21.16 -5.31
N ILE A 4 -17.35 19.87 -5.50
CA ILE A 4 -17.11 18.92 -4.40
C ILE A 4 -15.87 19.30 -3.57
N LEU A 5 -14.95 20.06 -4.19
CA LEU A 5 -13.74 20.56 -3.52
C LEU A 5 -14.05 21.58 -2.41
N ALA A 6 -15.18 22.28 -2.50
CA ALA A 6 -15.61 23.21 -1.46
C ALA A 6 -15.93 22.45 -0.17
N ASP A 7 -16.65 21.34 -0.27
CA ASP A 7 -17.02 20.49 0.86
C ASP A 7 -15.78 19.82 1.48
N LEU A 8 -14.84 19.39 0.62
CA LEU A 8 -13.59 18.75 1.04
C LEU A 8 -12.60 19.69 1.73
N SER A 9 -12.89 20.99 1.80
CA SER A 9 -12.10 21.94 2.58
C SER A 9 -12.41 21.89 4.08
N ASP A 10 -13.52 21.26 4.48
CA ASP A 10 -13.89 21.05 5.87
C ASP A 10 -13.09 19.89 6.49
N LYS A 11 -12.60 20.09 7.71
CA LYS A 11 -11.87 19.06 8.48
C LYS A 11 -12.81 17.98 9.02
N GLU A 12 -14.08 18.29 9.18
CA GLU A 12 -15.12 17.37 9.69
C GLU A 12 -16.00 16.83 8.57
N VAL A 13 -15.53 16.90 7.31
CA VAL A 13 -16.27 16.38 6.16
C VAL A 13 -16.53 14.87 6.32
N ASP A 14 -17.77 14.50 6.01
CA ASP A 14 -18.20 13.10 5.90
C ASP A 14 -17.71 12.53 4.55
N VAL A 15 -16.58 11.82 4.59
CA VAL A 15 -15.91 11.32 3.37
C VAL A 15 -16.69 10.17 2.72
N GLU A 16 -17.47 9.42 3.50
CA GLU A 16 -18.33 8.34 3.04
C GLU A 16 -19.52 8.87 2.24
N SER A 17 -20.14 9.96 2.70
CA SER A 17 -21.17 10.69 1.97
C SER A 17 -20.64 11.30 0.67
N VAL A 18 -19.43 11.85 0.71
CA VAL A 18 -18.74 12.36 -0.48
C VAL A 18 -18.44 11.23 -1.47
N ALA A 19 -17.95 10.08 -1.01
CA ALA A 19 -17.72 8.90 -1.85
C ALA A 19 -19.01 8.44 -2.54
N SER A 20 -20.12 8.37 -1.79
CA SER A 20 -21.44 8.03 -2.33
C SER A 20 -21.87 8.99 -3.45
N THR A 21 -21.63 10.30 -3.26
CA THR A 21 -21.92 11.32 -4.27
C THR A 21 -21.06 11.14 -5.53
N VAL A 22 -19.81 10.69 -5.40
CA VAL A 22 -18.90 10.41 -6.52
C VAL A 22 -19.35 9.18 -7.32
N LEU A 23 -19.93 8.17 -6.68
CA LEU A 23 -20.47 6.98 -7.36
C LEU A 23 -21.62 7.33 -8.32
N GLU A 24 -22.41 8.34 -7.98
CA GLU A 24 -23.59 8.74 -8.75
C GLU A 24 -23.27 9.71 -9.89
N ASN A 25 -22.08 10.32 -9.91
CA ASN A 25 -21.75 11.41 -10.83
C ASN A 25 -20.29 11.38 -11.34
N GLN A 26 -20.11 11.22 -12.65
CA GLN A 26 -18.76 11.21 -13.26
C GLN A 26 -18.06 12.58 -13.27
N GLU A 27 -18.81 13.68 -13.23
CA GLU A 27 -18.25 15.04 -13.17
C GLU A 27 -17.53 15.26 -11.82
N THR A 28 -18.14 14.80 -10.73
CA THR A 28 -17.53 14.90 -9.39
C THR A 28 -16.31 14.02 -9.24
N LEU A 29 -16.27 12.83 -9.88
CA LEU A 29 -15.04 12.03 -9.96
C LEU A 29 -13.90 12.80 -10.65
N SER A 30 -14.21 13.54 -11.72
CA SER A 30 -13.20 14.31 -12.44
C SER A 30 -12.65 15.45 -11.57
N GLU A 31 -13.53 16.20 -10.89
CA GLU A 31 -13.11 17.22 -9.92
C GLU A 31 -12.26 16.64 -8.78
N LEU A 32 -12.62 15.45 -8.28
CA LEU A 32 -11.89 14.76 -7.22
C LEU A 32 -10.44 14.43 -7.64
N LEU A 33 -10.27 13.91 -8.86
CA LEU A 33 -8.96 13.56 -9.41
C LEU A 33 -8.09 14.80 -9.66
N GLU A 34 -8.68 15.88 -10.17
CA GLU A 34 -7.97 17.16 -10.31
C GLU A 34 -7.50 17.70 -8.96
N GLY A 35 -8.33 17.54 -7.92
CA GLY A 35 -8.03 18.00 -6.57
C GLY A 35 -6.88 17.26 -5.88
N VAL A 36 -6.43 16.10 -6.38
CA VAL A 36 -5.23 15.39 -5.87
C VAL A 36 -4.00 16.32 -5.84
N GLN A 37 -3.92 17.23 -6.81
CA GLN A 37 -2.82 18.20 -6.95
C GLN A 37 -3.07 19.51 -6.19
N SER A 38 -4.13 19.59 -5.39
CA SER A 38 -4.50 20.80 -4.63
C SER A 38 -3.35 21.25 -3.73
N ARG A 39 -3.14 22.56 -3.59
CA ARG A 39 -2.14 23.09 -2.63
C ARG A 39 -2.65 23.09 -1.19
N GLN A 40 -3.93 22.84 -0.96
CA GLN A 40 -4.53 22.85 0.37
C GLN A 40 -4.48 21.46 1.01
N ASP A 41 -3.78 21.35 2.14
CA ASP A 41 -3.53 20.08 2.82
C ASP A 41 -4.81 19.35 3.23
N THR A 42 -5.80 20.08 3.78
CA THR A 42 -7.10 19.51 4.17
C THR A 42 -7.81 18.88 2.97
N ILE A 43 -7.88 19.62 1.86
CA ILE A 43 -8.52 19.14 0.62
C ILE A 43 -7.82 17.88 0.14
N ARG A 44 -6.48 17.92 0.00
CA ARG A 44 -5.70 16.76 -0.43
C ARG A 44 -5.96 15.54 0.45
N TYR A 45 -5.87 15.72 1.77
CA TYR A 45 -6.05 14.66 2.74
C TYR A 45 -7.45 14.03 2.68
N ASN A 46 -8.49 14.85 2.56
CA ASN A 46 -9.86 14.36 2.44
C ASN A 46 -10.10 13.67 1.08
N ILE A 47 -9.53 14.20 -0.01
CA ILE A 47 -9.55 13.53 -1.32
C ILE A 47 -8.92 12.15 -1.25
N PHE A 48 -7.76 12.03 -0.60
CA PHE A 48 -7.13 10.73 -0.43
C PHE A 48 -8.03 9.75 0.31
N LYS A 49 -8.71 10.17 1.39
CA LYS A 49 -9.67 9.30 2.09
C LYS A 49 -10.81 8.84 1.19
N VAL A 50 -11.41 9.76 0.43
CA VAL A 50 -12.48 9.43 -0.52
C VAL A 50 -11.98 8.45 -1.57
N LEU A 51 -10.80 8.69 -2.15
CA LEU A 51 -10.19 7.79 -3.13
C LEU A 51 -9.88 6.40 -2.54
N MET A 52 -9.44 6.33 -1.29
CA MET A 52 -9.22 5.05 -0.60
C MET A 52 -10.53 4.25 -0.52
N ILE A 53 -11.61 4.86 -0.03
CA ILE A 53 -12.95 4.24 0.01
C ILE A 53 -13.35 3.74 -1.37
N LEU A 54 -13.24 4.59 -2.39
CA LEU A 54 -13.60 4.22 -3.76
C LEU A 54 -12.73 3.07 -4.29
N SER A 55 -11.43 3.06 -4.02
CA SER A 55 -10.53 2.00 -4.49
C SER A 55 -10.75 0.67 -3.76
N GLU A 56 -11.11 0.71 -2.49
CA GLU A 56 -11.31 -0.47 -1.65
C GLU A 56 -12.71 -1.05 -1.82
N GLU A 57 -13.74 -0.23 -1.99
CA GLU A 57 -15.13 -0.69 -2.04
C GLU A 57 -15.69 -0.74 -3.47
N HIS A 58 -15.24 0.16 -4.35
CA HIS A 58 -15.74 0.34 -5.72
C HIS A 58 -14.61 0.41 -6.77
N PRO A 59 -13.65 -0.53 -6.76
CA PRO A 59 -12.46 -0.50 -7.62
C PRO A 59 -12.80 -0.44 -9.12
N GLU A 60 -13.95 -0.97 -9.53
CA GLU A 60 -14.47 -0.96 -10.90
C GLU A 60 -14.75 0.44 -11.45
N LEU A 61 -14.95 1.42 -10.57
CA LEU A 61 -15.09 2.82 -10.98
C LEU A 61 -13.75 3.39 -11.46
N LEU A 62 -12.65 3.01 -10.81
CA LEU A 62 -11.33 3.60 -11.03
C LEU A 62 -10.51 2.81 -12.04
N TYR A 63 -10.49 1.49 -11.93
CA TYR A 63 -9.57 0.63 -12.69
C TYR A 63 -9.65 0.83 -14.21
N PRO A 64 -10.82 0.79 -14.88
CA PRO A 64 -10.87 0.75 -16.35
C PRO A 64 -10.30 2.00 -17.02
N ASN A 65 -10.51 3.17 -16.41
CA ASN A 65 -10.23 4.46 -17.07
C ASN A 65 -9.24 5.36 -16.31
N LYS A 66 -8.92 5.05 -15.05
CA LYS A 66 -8.11 5.92 -14.18
C LYS A 66 -6.81 5.25 -13.72
N TRP A 67 -6.53 4.01 -14.13
CA TRP A 67 -5.27 3.33 -13.82
C TRP A 67 -4.04 4.20 -14.15
N GLU A 68 -3.95 4.68 -15.39
CA GLU A 68 -2.79 5.48 -15.85
C GLU A 68 -2.60 6.74 -15.01
N PHE A 69 -3.70 7.39 -14.60
CA PHE A 69 -3.62 8.56 -13.73
C PHE A 69 -2.90 8.24 -12.42
N PHE A 70 -3.20 7.10 -11.78
CA PHE A 70 -2.55 6.71 -10.52
C PHE A 70 -1.14 6.15 -10.73
N ALA A 71 -0.90 5.44 -11.83
CA ALA A 71 0.44 4.98 -12.20
C ALA A 71 1.40 6.16 -12.40
N ASP A 72 0.95 7.21 -13.12
CA ASP A 72 1.74 8.43 -13.33
C ASP A 72 2.15 9.10 -12.00
N LEU A 73 1.34 8.98 -10.94
CA LEU A 73 1.66 9.56 -9.64
C LEU A 73 2.85 8.89 -8.96
N LEU A 74 3.21 7.64 -9.30
CA LEU A 74 4.35 6.94 -8.69
C LEU A 74 5.69 7.63 -8.99
N SER A 75 5.79 8.28 -10.15
CA SER A 75 6.98 9.01 -10.59
C SER A 75 7.01 10.49 -10.16
N SER A 76 5.99 10.97 -9.44
CA SER A 76 5.88 12.38 -9.04
C SER A 76 6.96 12.80 -8.04
N ASP A 77 7.51 14.01 -8.20
CA ASP A 77 8.43 14.63 -7.22
C ASP A 77 7.80 14.81 -5.84
N ASN A 78 6.47 14.94 -5.78
CA ASN A 78 5.73 15.08 -4.54
C ASN A 78 5.45 13.70 -3.88
N THR A 79 6.03 13.47 -2.70
CA THR A 79 5.82 12.25 -1.89
C THR A 79 4.36 11.94 -1.62
N TYR A 80 3.51 12.96 -1.46
CA TYR A 80 2.09 12.77 -1.23
C TYR A 80 1.38 12.18 -2.45
N HIS A 81 1.73 12.63 -3.66
CA HIS A 81 1.20 12.05 -4.89
C HIS A 81 1.63 10.59 -5.03
N ARG A 82 2.93 10.30 -4.82
CA ARG A 82 3.44 8.92 -4.83
C ARG A 82 2.69 8.04 -3.84
N GLN A 83 2.43 8.56 -2.65
CA GLN A 83 1.66 7.85 -1.62
C GLN A 83 0.22 7.57 -2.06
N ILE A 84 -0.46 8.52 -2.71
CA ILE A 84 -1.81 8.29 -3.27
C ILE A 84 -1.74 7.22 -4.35
N GLY A 85 -0.88 7.39 -5.36
CA GLY A 85 -0.75 6.44 -6.47
C GLY A 85 -0.49 5.03 -5.96
N MET A 86 0.50 4.87 -5.07
CA MET A 86 0.88 3.59 -4.49
C MET A 86 -0.29 2.91 -3.77
N GLN A 87 -0.98 3.61 -2.88
CA GLN A 87 -2.06 3.03 -2.09
C GLN A 87 -3.25 2.62 -2.97
N ILE A 88 -3.63 3.46 -3.93
CA ILE A 88 -4.76 3.19 -4.83
C ILE A 88 -4.42 2.05 -5.78
N ILE A 89 -3.23 2.05 -6.40
CA ILE A 89 -2.79 0.95 -7.29
C ILE A 89 -2.84 -0.39 -6.56
N ALA A 90 -2.38 -0.44 -5.30
CA ALA A 90 -2.45 -1.65 -4.47
C ALA A 90 -3.89 -2.19 -4.38
N SER A 91 -4.85 -1.32 -4.02
CA SER A 91 -6.27 -1.68 -3.92
C SER A 91 -6.86 -2.18 -5.26
N LEU A 92 -6.42 -1.58 -6.38
CA LEU A 92 -6.92 -1.92 -7.71
C LEU A 92 -6.40 -3.26 -8.23
N THR A 93 -5.33 -3.83 -7.66
CA THR A 93 -4.78 -5.12 -8.11
C THR A 93 -5.81 -6.25 -8.06
N LYS A 94 -6.75 -6.23 -7.12
CA LYS A 94 -7.81 -7.25 -7.01
C LYS A 94 -8.77 -7.29 -8.21
N VAL A 95 -8.88 -6.21 -8.98
CA VAL A 95 -9.66 -6.15 -10.23
C VAL A 95 -8.78 -5.99 -11.48
N ASP A 96 -7.46 -6.11 -11.35
CA ASP A 96 -6.51 -5.95 -12.46
C ASP A 96 -6.53 -7.15 -13.42
N THR A 97 -7.56 -7.18 -14.26
CA THR A 97 -7.81 -8.24 -15.25
C THR A 97 -6.91 -8.14 -16.49
N GLU A 98 -6.39 -6.94 -16.77
CA GLU A 98 -5.48 -6.68 -17.89
C GLU A 98 -4.00 -6.86 -17.51
N LYS A 99 -3.70 -7.24 -16.27
CA LYS A 99 -2.33 -7.48 -15.74
C LYS A 99 -1.41 -6.25 -15.77
N LYS A 100 -1.98 -5.04 -15.65
CA LYS A 100 -1.25 -3.77 -15.67
C LYS A 100 -0.25 -3.65 -14.52
N PHE A 101 -0.54 -4.26 -13.36
CA PHE A 101 0.39 -4.23 -12.23
C PHE A 101 1.71 -4.95 -12.54
N GLY A 102 1.69 -6.00 -13.35
CA GLY A 102 2.89 -6.73 -13.74
C GLY A 102 3.89 -5.85 -14.51
N GLU A 103 3.38 -4.91 -15.32
CA GLU A 103 4.17 -3.93 -16.06
C GLU A 103 4.72 -2.83 -15.14
N LEU A 104 3.93 -2.42 -14.15
CA LEU A 104 4.27 -1.38 -13.17
C LEU A 104 5.15 -1.88 -12.01
N PHE A 105 5.38 -3.20 -11.93
CA PHE A 105 5.94 -3.86 -10.75
C PHE A 105 7.26 -3.25 -10.26
N GLU A 106 8.22 -3.02 -11.16
CA GLU A 106 9.53 -2.50 -10.78
C GLU A 106 9.47 -1.03 -10.33
N GLU A 107 8.64 -0.21 -10.98
CA GLU A 107 8.42 1.18 -10.57
C GLU A 107 7.75 1.25 -9.20
N TYR A 108 6.71 0.43 -9.00
CA TYR A 108 6.00 0.34 -7.74
C TYR A 108 6.93 -0.07 -6.60
N TYR A 109 7.63 -1.20 -6.72
CA TYR A 109 8.53 -1.69 -5.67
C TYR A 109 9.82 -0.88 -5.53
N GLY A 110 10.17 -0.04 -6.51
CA GLY A 110 11.22 0.96 -6.38
C GLY A 110 10.96 1.96 -5.24
N LEU A 111 9.69 2.18 -4.86
CA LEU A 111 9.31 3.05 -3.74
C LEU A 111 9.63 2.47 -2.36
N LEU A 112 10.08 1.20 -2.26
CA LEU A 112 10.73 0.71 -1.03
C LEU A 112 12.01 1.51 -0.71
N ASP A 113 12.60 2.14 -1.73
CA ASP A 113 13.78 2.99 -1.63
C ASP A 113 13.43 4.50 -1.70
N ASP A 114 12.18 4.89 -1.41
CA ASP A 114 11.75 6.30 -1.34
C ASP A 114 12.51 7.07 -0.25
N GLU A 115 12.76 8.37 -0.40
CA GLU A 115 13.44 9.18 0.64
C GLU A 115 12.76 9.11 2.02
N SER A 116 11.43 8.94 2.03
CA SER A 116 10.62 8.81 3.24
C SER A 116 10.35 7.34 3.58
N VAL A 117 10.62 6.98 4.83
CA VAL A 117 10.31 5.63 5.35
C VAL A 117 8.81 5.34 5.44
N ILE A 118 7.97 6.39 5.46
CA ILE A 118 6.52 6.24 5.63
C ILE A 118 5.89 5.58 4.38
N PRO A 119 6.07 6.12 3.16
CA PRO A 119 5.66 5.44 1.93
C PRO A 119 6.22 4.01 1.81
N ALA A 120 7.50 3.81 2.09
CA ALA A 120 8.12 2.48 2.05
C ALA A 120 7.45 1.49 3.02
N SER A 121 7.13 1.91 4.24
CA SER A 121 6.45 1.07 5.23
C SER A 121 5.01 0.75 4.81
N HIS A 122 4.28 1.74 4.28
CA HIS A 122 2.93 1.49 3.77
C HIS A 122 2.96 0.52 2.59
N LEU A 123 3.85 0.73 1.61
CA LEU A 123 4.00 -0.17 0.47
C LEU A 123 4.32 -1.59 0.93
N ALA A 124 5.27 -1.75 1.86
CA ALA A 124 5.63 -3.04 2.42
C ALA A 124 4.41 -3.75 3.02
N ALA A 125 3.61 -3.06 3.84
CA ALA A 125 2.38 -3.63 4.40
C ALA A 125 1.35 -3.99 3.32
N ARG A 126 1.09 -3.09 2.37
CA ARG A 126 0.12 -3.31 1.27
C ARG A 126 0.55 -4.44 0.33
N SER A 127 1.80 -4.87 0.35
CA SER A 127 2.26 -5.96 -0.51
C SER A 127 1.56 -7.30 -0.21
N GLY A 128 1.03 -7.48 1.00
CA GLY A 128 0.30 -8.71 1.37
C GLY A 128 -1.00 -8.88 0.58
N GLU A 129 -1.80 -7.82 0.45
CA GLU A 129 -3.01 -7.87 -0.37
C GLU A 129 -2.71 -8.03 -1.86
N ILE A 130 -1.61 -7.45 -2.37
CA ILE A 130 -1.19 -7.59 -3.76
C ILE A 130 -0.80 -9.04 -4.02
N ALA A 131 -0.04 -9.67 -3.12
CA ALA A 131 0.34 -11.07 -3.24
C ALA A 131 -0.90 -12.00 -3.25
N ARG A 132 -1.91 -11.72 -2.41
CA ARG A 132 -3.19 -12.47 -2.47
C ARG A 132 -3.96 -12.24 -3.76
N ALA A 133 -4.00 -11.01 -4.26
CA ALA A 133 -4.71 -10.65 -5.49
C ALA A 133 -4.01 -11.16 -6.76
N LYS A 134 -2.68 -11.30 -6.70
CA LYS A 134 -1.79 -11.73 -7.79
C LYS A 134 -0.84 -12.83 -7.32
N PRO A 135 -1.33 -14.06 -7.07
CA PRO A 135 -0.49 -15.17 -6.62
C PRO A 135 0.70 -15.46 -7.55
N GLU A 136 0.55 -15.19 -8.85
CA GLU A 136 1.61 -15.34 -9.85
C GLU A 136 2.79 -14.36 -9.65
N LEU A 137 2.61 -13.30 -8.87
CA LEU A 137 3.65 -12.33 -8.52
C LEU A 137 4.18 -12.54 -7.09
N ALA A 138 3.56 -13.40 -6.28
CA ALA A 138 3.86 -13.54 -4.85
C ALA A 138 5.35 -13.79 -4.58
N GLY A 139 6.01 -14.69 -5.33
CA GLY A 139 7.45 -14.94 -5.17
C GLY A 139 8.31 -13.71 -5.42
N ARG A 140 8.03 -12.93 -6.49
CA ARG A 140 8.74 -11.66 -6.77
C ARG A 140 8.49 -10.62 -5.68
N ILE A 141 7.27 -10.57 -5.14
CA ILE A 141 6.92 -9.68 -4.03
C ILE A 141 7.72 -10.07 -2.79
N THR A 142 7.76 -11.36 -2.46
CA THR A 142 8.56 -11.89 -1.36
C THR A 142 10.03 -11.49 -1.51
N GLU A 143 10.62 -11.68 -2.69
CA GLU A 143 12.01 -11.25 -2.97
C GLU A 143 12.23 -9.77 -2.66
N LYS A 144 11.34 -8.87 -3.12
CA LYS A 144 11.45 -7.43 -2.83
C LYS A 144 11.38 -7.11 -1.34
N LEU A 145 10.50 -7.78 -0.61
CA LEU A 145 10.33 -7.57 0.84
C LEU A 145 11.50 -8.14 1.65
N LEU A 146 12.09 -9.26 1.24
CA LEU A 146 13.29 -9.82 1.89
C LEU A 146 14.51 -8.91 1.69
N SER A 147 14.59 -8.18 0.57
CA SER A 147 15.68 -7.26 0.25
C SER A 147 15.56 -5.85 0.88
N ILE A 148 14.72 -5.63 1.89
CA ILE A 148 14.60 -4.31 2.56
C ILE A 148 15.94 -3.80 3.11
N ASP A 149 16.84 -4.71 3.49
CA ASP A 149 18.18 -4.33 3.96
C ASP A 149 19.07 -3.71 2.89
N GLU A 150 18.72 -3.81 1.61
CA GLU A 150 19.45 -3.22 0.50
C GLU A 150 19.05 -1.76 0.23
N THR A 151 17.96 -1.27 0.83
CA THR A 151 17.50 0.12 0.69
C THR A 151 18.49 1.14 1.28
N HIS A 152 18.44 2.38 0.85
CA HIS A 152 19.31 3.47 1.31
C HIS A 152 18.96 3.98 2.72
N HIS A 153 17.83 3.53 3.28
CA HIS A 153 17.34 3.98 4.58
C HIS A 153 18.35 3.76 5.70
N LYS A 154 18.25 4.53 6.79
CA LYS A 154 19.06 4.28 7.99
C LYS A 154 18.61 2.96 8.66
N PRO A 155 19.51 2.21 9.34
CA PRO A 155 19.18 0.92 9.94
C PRO A 155 17.88 0.92 10.78
N HIS A 156 17.75 1.82 11.76
CA HIS A 156 16.53 1.92 12.58
C HIS A 156 15.23 2.20 11.80
N ARG A 157 15.32 2.79 10.60
CA ARG A 157 14.16 3.02 9.71
C ARG A 157 13.82 1.75 8.93
N LYS A 158 14.82 1.00 8.47
CA LYS A 158 14.62 -0.31 7.83
C LYS A 158 13.84 -1.25 8.75
N GLU A 159 14.14 -1.24 10.05
CA GLU A 159 13.41 -2.03 11.05
C GLU A 159 11.90 -1.72 11.11
N LEU A 160 11.47 -0.50 10.75
CA LEU A 160 10.04 -0.16 10.64
C LEU A 160 9.42 -0.77 9.38
N VAL A 161 10.14 -0.72 8.26
CA VAL A 161 9.69 -1.30 6.99
C VAL A 161 9.64 -2.82 7.11
N LYS A 162 10.63 -3.46 7.74
CA LYS A 162 10.63 -4.91 8.03
C LYS A 162 9.43 -5.32 8.86
N ALA A 163 9.05 -4.54 9.88
CA ALA A 163 7.84 -4.81 10.65
C ALA A 163 6.58 -4.84 9.77
N SER A 164 6.50 -3.95 8.79
CA SER A 164 5.40 -3.92 7.81
C SER A 164 5.50 -5.04 6.75
N ALA A 165 6.70 -5.48 6.38
CA ALA A 165 6.87 -6.67 5.55
C ALA A 165 6.37 -7.94 6.28
N ILE A 166 6.60 -8.06 7.59
CA ILE A 166 6.05 -9.18 8.38
C ILE A 166 4.52 -9.15 8.40
N GLU A 167 3.92 -7.96 8.52
CA GLU A 167 2.46 -7.79 8.40
C GLU A 167 1.98 -8.30 7.02
N ALA A 168 2.67 -7.95 5.94
CA ALA A 168 2.34 -8.45 4.61
C ALA A 168 2.55 -9.97 4.46
N PHE A 169 3.64 -10.54 4.99
CA PHE A 169 3.86 -11.98 4.93
C PHE A 169 2.74 -12.77 5.61
N ASP A 170 2.22 -12.28 6.74
CA ASP A 170 1.11 -12.92 7.46
C ASP A 170 -0.14 -13.12 6.59
N GLU A 171 -0.32 -12.26 5.60
CA GLU A 171 -1.50 -12.22 4.73
C GLU A 171 -1.54 -13.34 3.69
N TYR A 172 -0.38 -13.88 3.27
CA TYR A 172 -0.29 -14.88 2.20
C TYR A 172 0.66 -16.04 2.52
N PHE A 173 1.14 -16.16 3.77
CA PHE A 173 2.13 -17.16 4.15
C PHE A 173 1.71 -18.61 3.86
N GLU A 174 0.46 -18.96 4.16
CA GLU A 174 -0.06 -20.33 3.98
C GLU A 174 0.09 -20.83 2.54
N ASP A 175 -0.08 -19.94 1.57
CA ASP A 175 -0.02 -20.23 0.14
C ASP A 175 1.36 -19.93 -0.50
N SER A 176 2.33 -19.46 0.28
CA SER A 176 3.65 -19.07 -0.24
C SER A 176 4.55 -20.27 -0.51
N GLU A 177 5.26 -20.26 -1.64
CA GLU A 177 6.33 -21.24 -1.92
C GLU A 177 7.64 -20.92 -1.17
N ASP A 178 7.75 -19.71 -0.60
CA ASP A 178 8.96 -19.20 0.07
C ASP A 178 8.84 -19.20 1.61
N GLN A 179 7.99 -20.06 2.18
CA GLN A 179 7.73 -20.15 3.62
C GLN A 179 9.00 -20.23 4.47
N ASP A 180 10.00 -20.99 4.04
CA ASP A 180 11.27 -21.14 4.76
C ASP A 180 12.04 -19.81 4.81
N LYS A 181 12.16 -19.10 3.67
CA LYS A 181 12.86 -17.82 3.58
C LYS A 181 12.15 -16.74 4.39
N ILE A 182 10.82 -16.71 4.33
CA ILE A 182 9.99 -15.78 5.11
C ILE A 182 10.20 -16.06 6.61
N THR A 183 10.14 -17.33 7.03
CA THR A 183 10.32 -17.72 8.43
C THR A 183 11.71 -17.35 8.94
N GLU A 184 12.76 -17.58 8.15
CA GLU A 184 14.13 -17.18 8.47
C GLU A 184 14.23 -15.66 8.69
N PHE A 185 13.75 -14.87 7.72
CA PHE A 185 13.73 -13.41 7.83
C PHE A 185 12.97 -12.93 9.07
N VAL A 186 11.81 -13.54 9.38
CA VAL A 186 11.00 -13.17 10.55
C VAL A 186 11.74 -13.50 11.86
N ARG A 187 12.42 -14.66 11.95
CA ARG A 187 13.18 -15.07 13.13
C ARG A 187 14.31 -14.08 13.44
N GLU A 188 15.00 -13.57 12.42
CA GLU A 188 16.03 -12.54 12.60
C GLU A 188 15.48 -11.26 13.27
N GLN A 189 14.18 -10.96 13.10
CA GLN A 189 13.58 -9.76 13.69
C GLN A 189 13.17 -9.93 15.16
N LEU A 190 13.36 -11.10 15.77
CA LEU A 190 13.13 -11.30 17.20
C LEU A 190 14.03 -10.43 18.07
N ASP A 191 15.25 -10.15 17.59
CA ASP A 191 16.26 -9.33 18.26
C ASP A 191 16.37 -7.89 17.67
N SER A 192 15.46 -7.52 16.77
CA SER A 192 15.41 -6.17 16.17
C SER A 192 15.42 -5.07 17.23
N GLU A 193 16.05 -3.92 16.97
CA GLU A 193 15.99 -2.75 17.86
C GLU A 193 14.56 -2.16 17.94
N SER A 194 13.73 -2.37 16.90
CA SER A 194 12.35 -1.88 16.82
C SER A 194 11.39 -2.75 17.66
N PRO A 195 10.73 -2.18 18.69
CA PRO A 195 9.72 -2.93 19.44
C PRO A 195 8.55 -3.41 18.58
N LYS A 196 8.22 -2.67 17.50
CA LYS A 196 7.18 -3.05 16.54
C LYS A 196 7.61 -4.31 15.78
N ALA A 197 8.83 -4.34 15.24
CA ALA A 197 9.35 -5.49 14.50
C ALA A 197 9.40 -6.75 15.38
N ARG A 198 9.95 -6.64 16.60
CA ARG A 198 9.98 -7.77 17.55
C ARG A 198 8.58 -8.29 17.86
N LYS A 199 7.59 -7.40 18.00
CA LYS A 199 6.19 -7.79 18.25
C LYS A 199 5.58 -8.51 17.05
N ALA A 200 5.75 -7.95 15.85
CA ALA A 200 5.26 -8.55 14.61
C ALA A 200 5.85 -9.95 14.41
N ALA A 201 7.16 -10.10 14.61
CA ALA A 201 7.85 -11.37 14.50
C ALA A 201 7.30 -12.44 15.46
N ARG A 202 7.14 -12.11 16.74
CA ARG A 202 6.54 -13.06 17.71
C ARG A 202 5.11 -13.45 17.33
N CYS A 203 4.29 -12.49 16.91
CA CYS A 203 2.91 -12.77 16.51
C CYS A 203 2.87 -13.71 15.30
N PHE A 204 3.71 -13.46 14.30
CA PHE A 204 3.82 -14.29 13.11
C PHE A 204 4.28 -15.72 13.44
N LEU A 205 5.39 -15.87 14.17
CA LEU A 205 5.94 -17.19 14.50
C LEU A 205 5.01 -18.00 15.39
N ASN A 206 4.30 -17.36 16.33
CA ASN A 206 3.29 -18.06 17.14
C ASN A 206 2.13 -18.62 16.29
N LYS A 207 1.82 -17.99 15.15
CA LYS A 207 0.75 -18.43 14.26
C LYS A 207 1.22 -19.52 13.29
N TRP A 208 2.42 -19.38 12.76
CA TRP A 208 2.88 -20.18 11.61
C TRP A 208 4.03 -21.14 11.92
N ASP A 209 4.83 -20.86 12.94
CA ASP A 209 6.01 -21.64 13.30
C ASP A 209 5.77 -22.41 14.60
N THR A 210 5.11 -23.57 14.47
CA THR A 210 4.80 -24.46 15.61
C THR A 210 6.04 -25.07 16.26
N SER A 211 7.23 -24.95 15.64
CA SER A 211 8.49 -25.39 16.26
C SER A 211 8.94 -24.49 17.42
N ALA A 212 8.38 -23.27 17.55
CA ALA A 212 8.63 -22.38 18.68
C ALA A 212 7.80 -22.70 19.95
N ALA A 213 6.80 -23.60 19.86
CA ALA A 213 5.98 -23.99 21.00
C ALA A 213 6.63 -25.09 21.89
N GLU A 214 7.76 -25.65 21.47
CA GLU A 214 8.44 -26.78 22.12
C GLU A 214 9.84 -26.45 22.67
N ALA A 215 10.27 -25.18 22.64
CA ALA A 215 11.54 -24.72 23.23
C ALA A 215 11.31 -23.85 24.48
#